data_AF-A0A430EHI1-F1
#
_entry.id   AF-A0A430EHI1-F1
#
_cell.length_a   1.000
_cell.length_b   1.000
_cell.length_c   1.000
_cell.angle_alpha   90.00
_cell.angle_beta   90.00
_cell.angle_gamma   90.00
#
_symmetry.space_group_name_H-M   'P 1'
#
loop_
_entity.id
_entity.type
_entity.pdbx_description
1 polymer ?
#
loop_
_entity_poly.entity_id
_entity_poly.type
_entity_poly.pdbx_seq_one_letter_code
_entity_poly.pdbx_strand_id
1 'polypeptide(L)'
;MMAFTPLEQAAIAAILDESGERRVVVEQQLTRSSVLSRKNTGGGFFAELKVDSSASRLNEGTIPFGENIYFGIYGLQYGLGMILHLKGGYVNLLEGYSVGGEDTSAIDFARIRFALIAEPGPLPTSGS
;
A
#
# COMPACT_ATOMS: atom_id res chain seq x y z
N MET A 1 -2.19 -18.38 -1.74
CA MET A 1 -1.36 -17.17 -1.90
C MET A 1 -1.89 -16.44 -3.12
N MET A 2 -2.26 -15.17 -2.95
CA MET A 2 -2.87 -14.34 -3.99
C MET A 2 -1.84 -13.36 -4.57
N ALA A 3 -2.02 -13.02 -5.84
CA ALA A 3 -1.30 -11.89 -6.44
C ALA A 3 -1.80 -10.56 -5.87
N PHE A 4 -0.98 -9.52 -5.99
CA PHE A 4 -1.35 -8.15 -5.67
C PHE A 4 -2.44 -7.63 -6.62
N THR A 5 -3.33 -6.78 -6.10
CA THR A 5 -4.30 -6.03 -6.93
C THR A 5 -3.61 -4.89 -7.67
N PRO A 6 -4.24 -4.28 -8.70
CA PRO A 6 -3.66 -3.11 -9.37
C PRO A 6 -3.36 -1.95 -8.42
N LEU A 7 -4.22 -1.66 -7.43
CA LEU A 7 -3.99 -0.60 -6.44
C LEU A 7 -2.78 -0.93 -5.56
N GLU A 8 -2.68 -2.17 -5.07
CA GLU A 8 -1.55 -2.60 -4.24
C GLU A 8 -0.23 -2.57 -5.01
N GLN A 9 -0.23 -2.97 -6.29
CA GLN A 9 0.94 -2.88 -7.17
C GLN A 9 1.38 -1.42 -7.37
N ALA A 10 0.42 -0.51 -7.59
CA ALA A 10 0.72 0.91 -7.74
C ALA A 10 1.28 1.51 -6.44
N ALA A 11 0.70 1.15 -5.30
CA ALA A 11 1.20 1.59 -3.99
C ALA A 11 2.63 1.07 -3.72
N ILE A 12 2.88 -0.21 -4.00
CA ILE A 12 4.23 -0.79 -3.90
C ILE A 12 5.23 -0.05 -4.78
N ALA A 13 4.88 0.23 -6.04
CA ALA A 13 5.76 0.95 -6.95
C ALA A 13 6.10 2.35 -6.39
N ALA A 14 5.10 3.11 -5.94
CA ALA A 14 5.30 4.43 -5.36
C ALA A 14 6.16 4.39 -4.09
N ILE A 15 5.94 3.40 -3.21
CA ILE A 15 6.74 3.20 -2.00
C ILE A 15 8.20 2.84 -2.33
N LEU A 16 8.43 2.03 -3.37
CA LEU A 16 9.77 1.68 -3.82
C LEU A 16 10.53 2.90 -4.37
N ASP A 17 9.83 3.84 -4.99
CA ASP A 17 10.42 5.10 -5.47
C ASP A 17 10.90 5.98 -4.31
N GLU A 18 10.23 5.95 -3.15
CA GLU A 18 10.65 6.67 -1.93
C GLU A 18 11.64 5.90 -1.03
N SER A 19 11.90 4.62 -1.32
CA SER A 19 12.67 3.74 -0.42
C SER A 19 14.17 4.04 -0.35
N GLY A 20 14.69 4.88 -1.24
CA GLY A 20 16.11 5.29 -1.28
C GLY A 20 17.06 4.08 -1.34
N GLU A 21 18.11 4.09 -0.52
CA GLU A 21 19.11 3.01 -0.46
C GLU A 21 18.52 1.63 -0.10
N ARG A 22 17.34 1.60 0.55
CA ARG A 22 16.68 0.36 0.97
C ARG A 22 15.86 -0.27 -0.15
N ARG A 23 15.65 0.44 -1.27
CA ARG A 23 14.81 0.00 -2.40
C ARG A 23 15.12 -1.44 -2.82
N VAL A 24 16.40 -1.76 -3.04
CA VAL A 24 16.83 -3.07 -3.53
C VAL A 24 16.36 -4.21 -2.60
N VAL A 25 16.48 -4.01 -1.28
CA VAL A 25 16.08 -5.02 -0.30
C VAL A 25 14.56 -5.15 -0.23
N VAL A 26 13.84 -4.02 -0.21
CA VAL A 26 12.37 -4.00 -0.18
C VAL A 26 11.78 -4.64 -1.44
N GLU A 27 12.33 -4.30 -2.61
CA GLU A 27 11.92 -4.84 -3.91
C GLU A 27 12.17 -6.36 -3.98
N GLN A 28 13.32 -6.83 -3.49
CA GLN A 28 13.61 -8.26 -3.40
C GLN A 28 12.60 -9.00 -2.50
N GLN A 29 12.22 -8.41 -1.37
CA GLN A 29 11.21 -9.01 -0.51
C GLN A 29 9.83 -9.05 -1.18
N LEU A 30 9.40 -7.93 -1.79
CA LEU A 30 8.08 -7.81 -2.41
C LEU A 30 7.93 -8.72 -3.63
N THR A 31 8.96 -8.86 -4.46
CA THR A 31 8.98 -9.81 -5.59
C THR A 31 8.91 -11.28 -5.15
N ARG A 32 9.33 -11.58 -3.93
CA ARG A 32 9.23 -12.91 -3.29
C ARG A 32 8.11 -13.00 -2.26
N SER A 33 7.15 -12.08 -2.34
CA SER A 33 6.02 -12.04 -1.43
C SER A 33 4.73 -12.44 -2.12
N SER A 34 3.73 -12.74 -1.30
CA SER A 34 2.37 -12.92 -1.77
C SER A 34 1.39 -12.42 -0.72
N VAL A 35 0.17 -12.13 -1.15
CA VAL A 35 -0.90 -11.72 -0.25
C VAL A 35 -1.53 -12.98 0.37
N LEU A 36 -1.54 -13.01 1.70
CA LEU A 36 -2.18 -14.05 2.51
C LEU A 36 -3.67 -13.78 2.66
N SER A 37 -4.02 -12.56 3.04
CA SER A 37 -5.38 -12.15 3.37
C SER A 37 -5.57 -10.68 3.02
N ARG A 38 -6.83 -10.29 2.82
CA ARG A 38 -7.26 -8.90 2.69
C ARG A 38 -8.45 -8.66 3.60
N LYS A 39 -8.46 -7.50 4.25
CA LYS A 39 -9.58 -7.07 5.08
C LYS A 39 -9.81 -5.59 4.90
N ASN A 40 -11.00 -5.22 4.43
CA ASN A 40 -11.53 -3.87 4.54
C ASN A 40 -12.16 -3.70 5.94
N THR A 41 -11.80 -2.65 6.66
CA THR A 41 -12.23 -2.39 8.04
C THR A 41 -13.27 -1.29 8.15
N GLY A 42 -13.66 -0.67 7.04
CA GLY A 42 -14.43 0.57 7.01
C GLY A 42 -13.54 1.80 7.13
N GLY A 43 -12.40 1.73 7.84
CA GLY A 43 -11.40 2.81 7.88
C GLY A 43 -10.30 2.71 6.83
N GLY A 44 -10.43 1.77 5.89
CA GLY A 44 -9.38 1.42 4.93
C GLY A 44 -9.26 -0.09 4.77
N PHE A 45 -8.11 -0.55 4.29
CA PHE A 45 -7.82 -1.98 4.14
C PHE A 45 -6.45 -2.38 4.65
N PHE A 46 -6.34 -3.66 4.98
CA PHE A 46 -5.10 -4.37 5.25
C PHE A 46 -4.92 -5.49 4.25
N ALA A 47 -3.71 -5.60 3.68
CA ALA A 47 -3.25 -6.74 2.92
C ALA A 47 -2.05 -7.37 3.63
N GLU A 48 -2.26 -8.54 4.25
CA GLU A 48 -1.19 -9.27 4.95
C GLU A 48 -0.28 -9.96 3.94
N LEU A 49 1.02 -9.78 4.11
CA LEU A 49 2.05 -10.26 3.20
C LEU A 49 2.85 -11.38 3.85
N LYS A 50 3.17 -12.40 3.05
CA LYS A 50 4.16 -13.41 3.40
C LYS A 50 5.34 -13.29 2.48
N VAL A 51 6.50 -12.98 3.04
CA VAL A 51 7.79 -12.96 2.35
C VAL A 51 8.46 -14.31 2.49
N ASP A 52 9.12 -14.77 1.42
CA ASP A 52 10.00 -15.93 1.49
C ASP A 52 11.14 -15.71 2.49
N SER A 53 11.35 -16.68 3.39
CA SER A 53 12.37 -16.57 4.45
C SER A 53 13.81 -16.49 3.95
N SER A 54 14.07 -16.85 2.68
CA SER A 54 15.38 -16.69 2.03
C SER A 54 15.67 -15.26 1.58
N ALA A 55 14.71 -14.34 1.64
CA ALA A 55 14.94 -12.95 1.28
C ALA A 55 15.81 -12.23 2.33
N SER A 56 16.62 -11.28 1.86
CA SER A 56 17.42 -10.40 2.70
C SER A 56 16.52 -9.60 3.64
N ARG A 57 16.97 -9.40 4.88
CA ARG A 57 16.25 -8.61 5.89
C ARG A 57 16.71 -7.16 5.90
N LEU A 58 15.80 -6.26 6.25
CA LEU A 58 16.14 -4.91 6.69
C LEU A 58 16.67 -4.94 8.13
N ASN A 59 17.40 -3.91 8.52
CA ASN A 59 17.87 -3.75 9.89
C ASN A 59 16.70 -3.65 10.86
N GLU A 60 16.87 -4.21 12.06
CA GLU A 60 15.91 -4.01 13.14
C GLU A 60 15.78 -2.52 13.48
N GLY A 61 14.55 -2.08 13.79
CA GLY A 61 14.25 -0.67 14.02
C GLY A 61 14.03 0.18 12.75
N THR A 62 14.09 -0.43 11.55
CA THR A 62 13.65 0.26 10.33
C THR A 62 12.17 0.64 10.47
N ILE A 63 11.86 1.92 10.26
CA ILE A 63 10.50 2.44 10.29
C ILE A 63 9.68 1.99 9.07
N PRO A 64 8.33 1.99 9.13
CA PRO A 64 7.48 1.75 7.98
C PRO A 64 7.77 2.70 6.81
N PHE A 65 7.42 2.29 5.59
CA PHE A 65 7.55 3.12 4.39
C PHE A 65 6.18 3.66 3.94
N GLY A 66 6.20 4.72 3.13
CA GLY A 66 5.00 5.26 2.48
C GLY A 66 4.32 6.42 3.22
N GLU A 67 4.98 7.08 4.17
CA GLU A 67 4.41 8.19 4.94
C GLU A 67 3.81 9.32 4.09
N ASN A 68 4.22 9.45 2.81
CA ASN A 68 3.73 10.48 1.88
C ASN A 68 3.10 9.91 0.60
N ILE A 69 2.63 8.66 0.63
CA ILE A 69 2.01 8.03 -0.54
C ILE A 69 0.49 8.11 -0.43
N TYR A 70 -0.12 8.85 -1.37
CA TYR A 70 -1.56 9.06 -1.40
C TYR A 70 -2.18 8.65 -2.73
N PHE A 71 -3.35 8.04 -2.65
CA PHE A 71 -4.16 7.68 -3.81
C PHE A 71 -5.54 8.32 -3.71
N GLY A 72 -5.90 9.07 -4.75
CA GLY A 72 -7.29 9.46 -4.96
C GLY A 72 -8.08 8.21 -5.35
N ILE A 73 -9.16 7.93 -4.63
CA ILE A 73 -10.03 6.77 -4.87
C ILE A 73 -11.39 7.26 -5.32
N TYR A 74 -11.95 6.62 -6.34
CA TYR A 74 -13.31 6.94 -6.77
C TYR A 74 -14.31 6.73 -5.63
N GLY A 75 -15.04 7.79 -5.29
CA GLY A 75 -16.03 7.79 -4.20
C GLY A 75 -15.52 8.25 -2.85
N LEU A 76 -14.23 8.56 -2.71
CA LEU A 76 -13.65 9.18 -1.50
C LEU A 76 -13.26 10.64 -1.79
N GLN A 77 -13.54 11.52 -0.83
CA GLN A 77 -13.18 12.93 -0.88
C GLN A 77 -11.71 13.18 -0.59
N TYR A 78 -11.09 12.38 0.28
CA TYR A 78 -9.70 12.57 0.72
C TYR A 78 -8.77 11.42 0.30
N GLY A 79 -9.33 10.34 -0.26
CA GLY A 79 -8.57 9.21 -0.77
C GLY A 79 -7.98 8.32 0.33
N LEU A 80 -6.94 7.57 -0.02
CA LEU A 80 -6.19 6.72 0.90
C LEU A 80 -4.74 7.20 1.06
N GLY A 81 -4.20 7.07 2.27
CA GLY A 81 -2.75 7.00 2.47
C GLY A 81 -2.28 5.54 2.51
N MET A 82 -1.05 5.27 2.09
CA MET A 82 -0.51 3.92 1.95
C MET A 82 0.72 3.70 2.83
N ILE A 83 0.70 2.72 3.73
CA ILE A 83 1.84 2.40 4.60
C ILE A 83 2.25 0.94 4.42
N LEU A 84 3.55 0.71 4.21
CA LEU A 84 4.13 -0.63 4.20
C LEU A 84 4.84 -0.89 5.52
N HIS A 85 4.21 -1.72 6.35
CA HIS A 85 4.69 -2.07 7.68
C HIS A 85 5.70 -3.22 7.64
N LEU A 86 6.61 -3.18 8.61
CA LEU A 86 7.66 -4.17 8.79
C LEU A 86 7.45 -4.99 10.06
N LYS A 87 7.86 -6.25 10.03
CA LYS A 87 7.94 -7.13 11.21
C LYS A 87 9.20 -7.99 11.12
N GLY A 88 10.09 -7.87 12.09
CA GLY A 88 11.34 -8.65 12.14
C GLY A 88 12.23 -8.45 10.91
N GLY A 89 12.27 -7.23 10.35
CA GLY A 89 13.06 -6.89 9.16
C GLY A 89 12.42 -7.28 7.83
N TYR A 90 11.19 -7.80 7.82
CA TYR A 90 10.44 -8.13 6.60
C TYR A 90 9.21 -7.25 6.42
N VAL A 91 8.86 -6.95 5.18
CA VAL A 91 7.54 -6.43 4.84
C VAL A 91 6.47 -7.44 5.26
N ASN A 92 5.42 -6.96 5.92
CA ASN A 92 4.42 -7.83 6.55
C ASN A 92 2.97 -7.41 6.26
N LEU A 93 2.73 -6.12 6.05
CA LEU A 93 1.38 -5.59 5.88
C LEU A 93 1.43 -4.35 5.00
N LEU A 94 0.64 -4.34 3.94
CA LEU A 94 0.31 -3.11 3.24
C LEU A 94 -1.03 -2.61 3.79
N GLU A 95 -1.00 -1.41 4.36
CA GLU A 95 -2.17 -0.69 4.84
C GLU A 95 -2.53 0.40 3.84
N GLY A 96 -3.82 0.50 3.51
CA GLY A 96 -4.39 1.69 2.87
C GLY A 96 -5.42 2.28 3.82
N TYR A 97 -5.12 3.40 4.47
CA TYR A 97 -6.01 4.02 5.46
C TYR A 97 -6.80 5.17 4.82
N SER A 98 -8.09 5.30 5.16
CA SER A 98 -8.91 6.42 4.69
C SER A 98 -8.41 7.71 5.31
N VAL A 99 -7.98 8.63 4.45
CA VAL A 99 -7.71 9.99 4.92
C VAL A 99 -9.05 10.63 5.30
N GLY A 100 -9.06 11.40 6.40
CA GLY A 100 -10.29 12.03 6.90
C GLY A 100 -11.32 11.07 7.52
N GLY A 101 -11.06 9.77 7.57
CA GLY A 101 -11.92 8.78 8.23
C GLY A 101 -13.23 8.48 7.50
N GLU A 102 -13.25 8.58 6.18
CA GLU A 102 -14.41 8.19 5.37
C GLU A 102 -14.67 6.67 5.46
N ASP A 103 -15.94 6.27 5.35
CA ASP A 103 -16.31 4.85 5.34
C ASP A 103 -15.97 4.21 3.99
N THR A 104 -15.14 3.19 4.05
CA THR A 104 -14.68 2.43 2.90
C THR A 104 -15.36 1.07 2.77
N SER A 105 -16.28 0.70 3.66
CA SER A 105 -16.85 -0.66 3.76
C SER A 105 -17.48 -1.17 2.45
N ALA A 106 -18.01 -0.26 1.62
CA ALA A 106 -18.64 -0.59 0.34
C ALA A 106 -17.65 -0.67 -0.85
N ILE A 107 -16.36 -0.37 -0.65
CA ILE A 107 -15.37 -0.29 -1.72
C ILE A 107 -14.73 -1.66 -1.99
N ASP A 108 -14.83 -2.11 -3.24
CA ASP A 108 -14.02 -3.22 -3.75
C ASP A 108 -12.65 -2.70 -4.24
N PHE A 109 -11.68 -2.66 -3.33
CA PHE A 109 -10.32 -2.18 -3.63
C PHE A 109 -9.58 -3.01 -4.69
N ALA A 110 -10.03 -4.23 -5.00
CA ALA A 110 -9.41 -5.02 -6.06
C ALA A 110 -9.74 -4.50 -7.47
N ARG A 111 -10.80 -3.70 -7.61
CA ARG A 111 -11.32 -3.24 -8.91
C ARG A 111 -11.60 -1.73 -8.96
N ILE A 112 -11.35 -1.02 -7.88
CA ILE A 112 -11.65 0.41 -7.79
C ILE A 112 -10.80 1.24 -8.75
N ARG A 113 -11.35 2.37 -9.20
CA ARG A 113 -10.59 3.38 -9.93
C ARG A 113 -9.77 4.22 -8.95
N PHE A 114 -8.50 4.42 -9.26
CA PHE A 114 -7.57 5.17 -8.44
C PHE A 114 -6.58 5.97 -9.29
N ALA A 115 -5.92 6.95 -8.68
CA ALA A 115 -4.73 7.62 -9.22
C ALA A 115 -3.81 8.01 -8.08
N LEU A 116 -2.49 7.94 -8.30
CA LEU A 116 -1.51 8.53 -7.38
C LEU A 116 -1.69 10.05 -7.37
N ILE A 117 -1.74 10.65 -6.18
CA ILE A 117 -1.91 12.10 -5.98
C ILE A 117 -0.83 12.63 -5.04
N ALA A 118 -0.47 13.90 -5.18
CA ALA A 118 0.63 14.51 -4.43
C ALA A 118 0.27 14.82 -2.96
N GLU A 119 -1.02 15.04 -2.69
CA GLU A 119 -1.56 15.35 -1.36
C GLU A 119 -2.93 14.68 -1.21
N PRO A 120 -3.42 14.43 0.01
CA PRO A 120 -4.74 13.86 0.22
C PRO A 120 -5.85 14.65 -0.49
N GLY A 121 -6.73 13.93 -1.17
CA GLY A 121 -7.76 14.55 -1.98
C GLY A 121 -8.53 13.56 -2.84
N PRO A 122 -9.51 14.07 -3.61
CA PRO A 122 -10.36 13.21 -4.41
C PRO A 122 -9.59 12.65 -5.60
N LEU A 123 -10.12 11.60 -6.21
CA LEU A 123 -9.64 11.15 -7.52
C LEU A 123 -9.73 12.31 -8.52
N PRO A 124 -8.63 12.69 -9.20
CA PRO A 124 -8.66 13.75 -10.21
C PRO A 124 -9.65 13.41 -11.31
N THR A 125 -10.54 14.36 -11.64
CA THR A 125 -11.34 14.26 -12.85
C THR A 125 -10.41 14.47 -14.04
N SER A 126 -10.32 13.49 -14.92
CA SER A 126 -9.63 13.67 -16.20
C SER A 126 -10.25 14.90 -16.86
N GLY A 127 -9.46 15.96 -17.08
CA GLY A 127 -9.93 17.20 -17.69
C GLY A 127 -10.69 16.88 -18.98
N SER A 128 -11.91 17.42 -19.08
CA SER A 128 -12.77 17.40 -20.26
C SER A 128 -12.11 18.04 -21.48
#